data_AF-A0A7K3SCE5-F1
#
_entry.id   AF-A0A7K3SCE5-F1
#
_cell.length_a   1.000
_cell.length_b   1.000
_cell.length_c   1.000
_cell.angle_alpha   90.00
_cell.angle_beta   90.00
_cell.angle_gamma   90.00
#
_symmetry.space_group_name_H-M   'P 1'
#
loop_
_entity.id
_entity.type
_entity.pdbx_description
1 polymer ?
#
loop_
_entity_poly.entity_id
_entity_poly.type
_entity_poly.pdbx_seq_one_letter_code
_entity_poly.pdbx_strand_id
1 'polypeptide(L)' 'MTVYDVIVLAGGAAKRLGGADKPGVRVGGRALLDRVLAACDGATRTVVVGDRRPTARPVVW' A
#
# COMPACT_ATOMS: atom_id res chain seq x y z
N MET A 1 -9.01 5.28 21.51
CA MET A 1 -8.40 5.27 20.17
C MET A 1 -8.83 6.52 19.43
N THR A 2 -7.92 7.17 18.71
CA THR A 2 -8.25 8.28 17.82
C THR A 2 -8.85 7.73 16.52
N VAL A 3 -9.87 8.40 15.99
CA VAL A 3 -10.42 8.08 14.66
C VAL A 3 -9.50 8.70 13.60
N TYR A 4 -9.17 7.93 12.57
CA TYR A 4 -8.33 8.41 11.47
C TYR A 4 -8.67 7.69 10.15
N ASP A 5 -8.25 8.34 9.06
CA ASP A 5 -8.20 7.78 7.71
C ASP A 5 -6.74 7.70 7.24
N VAL A 6 -6.50 6.92 6.20
CA VAL A 6 -5.14 6.77 5.65
C VAL A 6 -5.10 6.92 4.13
N ILE A 7 -4.04 7.56 3.66
CA ILE A 7 -3.68 7.66 2.24
C ILE A 7 -2.30 7.00 2.06
N VAL A 8 -2.21 5.99 1.20
CA VAL A 8 -0.98 5.25 0.90
C VAL A 8 -0.51 5.58 -0.50
N LEU A 9 0.69 6.14 -0.59
CA LEU A 9 1.31 6.62 -1.82
C LEU A 9 2.08 5.46 -2.46
N ALA A 10 1.51 4.84 -3.50
CA ALA A 10 2.06 3.63 -4.13
C ALA A 10 2.44 3.82 -5.61
N GLY A 11 2.32 5.01 -6.19
CA GLY A 11 2.57 5.30 -7.62
C GLY A 11 3.95 5.86 -7.99
N GLY A 12 4.96 5.71 -7.15
CA GLY A 12 6.30 6.27 -7.43
C GLY A 12 7.11 5.46 -8.43
N ALA A 13 7.92 6.11 -9.27
CA ALA A 13 8.72 5.50 -10.34
C ALA A 13 9.83 4.51 -9.90
N ALA A 14 10.02 4.29 -8.60
CA ALA A 14 10.98 3.33 -8.04
C ALA A 14 12.41 3.38 -8.64
N LYS A 15 12.90 4.56 -9.04
CA LYS A 15 14.21 4.71 -9.75
C LYS A 15 15.40 4.07 -9.03
N ARG A 16 15.42 4.15 -7.69
CA ARG A 16 16.47 3.54 -6.84
C ARG A 16 16.38 2.01 -6.74
N LEU A 17 15.27 1.45 -7.19
CA LEU A 17 15.00 0.01 -7.32
C LEU A 17 15.08 -0.41 -8.80
N GLY A 18 15.77 0.34 -9.65
CA GLY A 18 15.89 0.04 -11.08
C GLY A 18 14.58 0.21 -11.87
N GLY A 19 13.60 0.93 -11.33
CA GLY A 19 12.27 1.08 -11.95
C GLY A 19 11.33 -0.10 -11.68
N ALA A 20 11.70 -1.03 -10.79
CA ALA A 20 10.86 -2.17 -10.43
C ALA A 20 9.55 -1.75 -9.76
N ASP A 21 8.54 -2.62 -9.80
CA ASP A 21 7.27 -2.42 -9.11
C ASP A 21 7.43 -2.51 -7.58
N LYS A 22 7.84 -1.39 -6.94
CA LYS A 22 8.09 -1.36 -5.49
C LYS A 22 6.90 -1.83 -4.65
N PRO A 23 5.65 -1.37 -4.86
CA PRO A 23 4.51 -1.84 -4.07
C PRO A 23 4.33 -3.37 -4.11
N GLY A 24 4.70 -4.01 -5.22
CA GLY A 24 4.66 -5.47 -5.41
C GLY A 24 5.87 -6.24 -4.86
N VAL A 25 6.96 -5.56 -4.50
CA VAL A 25 8.15 -6.21 -3.89
C VAL A 25 7.73 -6.98 -2.65
N ARG A 26 8.18 -8.23 -2.52
CA ARG A 26 7.86 -9.09 -1.39
C ARG A 26 8.94 -9.04 -0.32
N VAL A 27 8.53 -8.87 0.93
CA VAL A 27 9.39 -8.97 2.12
C VAL A 27 8.72 -9.93 3.10
N GLY A 28 9.41 -11.00 3.49
CA GLY A 28 8.82 -12.04 4.33
C GLY A 28 7.58 -12.67 3.71
N GLY A 29 7.58 -12.84 2.37
CA GLY A 29 6.46 -13.44 1.64
C GLY A 29 5.24 -12.54 1.43
N ARG A 30 5.22 -11.27 1.86
CA ARG A 30 4.10 -10.33 1.64
C ARG A 30 4.52 -9.13 0.80
N ALA A 31 3.64 -8.63 -0.04
CA ALA A 31 3.90 -7.40 -0.80
C ALA A 31 4.08 -6.21 0.15
N LEU A 32 4.96 -5.26 -0.22
CA LEU A 32 5.21 -4.06 0.58
C LEU A 32 3.93 -3.24 0.80
N LEU A 33 3.05 -3.14 -0.21
CA LEU A 33 1.76 -2.49 -0.07
C LEU A 33 0.90 -3.17 1.00
N ASP A 34 0.77 -4.51 0.95
CA ASP A 34 -0.03 -5.26 1.92
C ASP A 34 0.51 -5.12 3.36
N ARG A 35 1.83 -4.99 3.52
CA ARG A 35 2.43 -4.73 4.83
C ARG A 35 1.98 -3.39 5.41
N VAL A 36 1.93 -2.34 4.59
CA VAL A 36 1.44 -1.02 5.02
C VAL A 36 -0.06 -1.08 5.33
N LEU A 37 -0.84 -1.71 4.45
CA LEU A 37 -2.29 -1.86 4.62
C LEU A 37 -2.67 -2.61 5.90
N ALA A 38 -1.88 -3.62 6.29
CA ALA A 38 -2.05 -4.34 7.55
C ALA A 38 -1.74 -3.47 8.78
N ALA A 39 -0.75 -2.58 8.68
CA ALA A 39 -0.41 -1.65 9.78
C ALA A 39 -1.46 -0.56 10.00
N CYS A 40 -2.37 -0.36 9.04
CA CYS A 40 -3.44 0.63 9.09
C CYS A 40 -4.83 -0.02 9.26
N ASP A 41 -4.91 -1.20 9.89
CA ASP A 41 -6.17 -1.96 10.07
C ASP A 41 -7.28 -1.17 10.77
N GLY A 42 -6.92 -0.29 11.72
CA GLY A 42 -7.84 0.60 12.42
C GLY A 42 -8.33 1.84 11.67
N ALA A 43 -7.91 2.06 10.41
CA ALA A 43 -8.37 3.22 9.63
C ALA A 43 -9.84 3.05 9.22
N THR A 44 -10.64 4.13 9.32
CA THR A 44 -12.04 4.12 8.88
C THR A 44 -12.12 4.01 7.36
N ARG A 45 -11.26 4.74 6.66
CA ARG A 45 -11.08 4.66 5.21
C ARG A 45 -9.61 4.52 4.84
N THR A 46 -9.35 3.72 3.80
CA THR A 46 -8.02 3.58 3.20
C THR A 46 -8.08 3.90 1.71
N VAL A 47 -7.29 4.88 1.30
CA VAL A 47 -7.09 5.28 -0.10
C VAL A 47 -5.67 4.92 -0.52
N VAL A 48 -5.51 4.30 -1.69
CA VAL A 48 -4.21 3.96 -2.27
C VAL A 48 -4.04 4.73 -3.57
N VAL A 49 -3.04 5.58 -3.65
CA VAL A 49 -2.74 6.38 -4.85
C VAL A 49 -1.69 5.67 -5.69
N GLY A 50 -2.08 5.25 -6.90
CA GLY A 50 -1.21 4.58 -7.87
C GLY A 50 -1.99 3.58 -8.72
N ASP A 51 -1.28 2.81 -9.55
CA ASP A 51 -1.93 1.81 -10.41
C ASP A 51 -2.61 0.72 -9.58
N ARG A 52 -3.85 0.39 -9.99
CA ARG A 52 -4.68 -0.63 -9.36
C ARG A 52 -4.04 -2.00 -9.41
N ARG A 53 -4.12 -2.73 -8.29
CA ARG A 53 -3.57 -4.09 -8.14
C ARG A 53 -4.32 -4.84 -7.04
N PRO A 54 -4.22 -6.18 -6.97
CA PRO A 54 -4.76 -6.93 -5.84
C PRO A 54 -4.16 -6.46 -4.51
N THR A 55 -4.99 -6.36 -3.48
CA THR A 55 -4.60 -6.00 -2.12
C THR A 55 -5.20 -6.99 -1.12
N ALA A 56 -4.52 -7.20 0.01
CA ALA A 56 -4.98 -8.12 1.05
C ALA A 56 -6.26 -7.65 1.78
N ARG A 57 -6.69 -6.41 1.55
CA ARG A 57 -7.93 -5.83 2.10
C ARG A 57 -8.56 -4.83 1.12
N PRO A 58 -9.85 -4.50 1.26
CA PRO A 58 -10.49 -3.47 0.44
C PRO A 58 -9.83 -2.10 0.61
N VAL A 59 -9.65 -1.39 -0.50
CA VAL A 59 -9.16 -0.01 -0.57
C VAL A 59 -9.92 0.76 -1.63
N VAL A 60 -9.89 2.09 -1.53
CA VAL A 60 -10.24 3.00 -2.63
C VAL A 60 -8.97 3.34 -3.40
N TRP A 61 -9.07 3.45 -4.73
CA TRP A 61 -7.95 3.81 -5.61
C TRP A 61 -8.13 5.19 -6.19
#